data_AF-Q1N6R5-F1
#
_entry.id   AF-Q1N6R5-F1
#
_cell.length_a   1.000
_cell.length_b   1.000
_cell.length_c   1.000
_cell.angle_alpha   90.00
_cell.angle_beta   90.00
_cell.angle_gamma   90.00
#
_symmetry.space_group_name_H-M   'P 1'
#
loop_
_entity.id
_entity.type
_entity.pdbx_description
1 polymer ?
#
loop_
_entity_poly.entity_id
_entity_poly.type
_entity_poly.pdbx_seq_one_letter_code
_entity_poly.pdbx_strand_id
1 'polypeptide(L)'
;MVENADYPTKRIQVAGLGFNVIDVGEGTPVLLRNPALLEAGYRVIAPDTRGRGASDMPSNVSDYHWSLLAADMVAILDKLDIKKVQVVGHDWGAFIGWQMAISYPGYVQKYITLSVGHPNAYARGGIMQKIKGWYIHLVKSIAMPGLNIID
;
A
#
# COMPACT_ATOMS: atom_id res chain seq x y z
N MET A 1 -25.20 2.60 2.90
CA MET A 1 -24.22 3.15 1.94
C MET A 1 -23.54 4.30 2.66
N VAL A 2 -22.36 4.08 3.23
CA VAL A 2 -21.61 5.16 3.88
C VAL A 2 -20.88 5.92 2.77
N GLU A 3 -21.57 6.89 2.19
CA GLU A 3 -20.96 7.90 1.33
C GLU A 3 -19.99 8.75 2.17
N ASN A 4 -18.74 8.84 1.70
CA ASN A 4 -17.80 9.93 1.95
C ASN A 4 -17.85 10.57 3.36
N ALA A 5 -17.70 9.76 4.41
CA ALA A 5 -17.34 10.32 5.70
C ALA A 5 -15.90 10.89 5.58
N ASP A 6 -15.76 12.20 5.77
CA ASP A 6 -14.47 12.85 5.98
C ASP A 6 -13.94 12.42 7.34
N TYR A 7 -13.20 11.31 7.34
CA TYR A 7 -12.51 10.86 8.54
C TYR A 7 -11.42 11.86 8.90
N PRO A 8 -11.24 12.16 10.19
CA PRO A 8 -10.14 12.99 10.63
C PRO A 8 -8.82 12.35 10.19
N THR A 9 -7.96 13.18 9.60
CA THR A 9 -6.61 12.78 9.22
C THR A 9 -5.61 13.40 10.17
N LYS A 10 -4.45 12.75 10.28
CA LYS A 10 -3.26 13.30 10.92
C LYS A 10 -2.06 13.16 10.02
N ARG A 11 -1.13 14.09 10.19
CA ARG A 11 0.14 14.07 9.47
C ARG A 11 1.19 13.35 10.28
N ILE A 12 1.78 12.30 9.73
CA ILE A 12 2.82 11.48 10.37
C ILE A 12 4.14 11.66 9.61
N GLN A 13 5.19 12.04 10.33
CA GLN A 13 6.52 12.23 9.75
C GLN A 13 7.35 10.94 9.85
N VAL A 14 7.72 10.37 8.70
CA VAL A 14 8.60 9.19 8.60
C VAL A 14 9.51 9.30 7.37
N ALA A 15 10.75 8.81 7.47
CA ALA A 15 11.71 8.80 6.37
C ALA A 15 11.92 10.16 5.67
N GLY A 16 11.77 11.28 6.40
CA GLY A 16 11.90 12.63 5.86
C GLY A 16 10.67 13.14 5.08
N LEU A 17 9.56 12.40 5.08
CA LEU A 17 8.31 12.74 4.40
C LEU A 17 7.14 12.77 5.38
N GLY A 18 6.18 13.66 5.11
CA GLY A 18 4.92 13.76 5.82
C GLY A 18 3.81 13.02 5.11
N PHE A 19 3.25 12.03 5.80
CA PHE A 19 2.14 11.22 5.30
C PHE A 19 0.82 11.67 5.92
N ASN A 20 -0.20 11.84 5.08
CA ASN A 20 -1.56 12.00 5.54
C ASN A 20 -2.16 10.63 5.87
N VAL A 21 -2.63 10.45 7.09
CA VAL A 21 -3.09 9.15 7.60
C VAL A 21 -4.44 9.29 8.29
N ILE A 22 -5.41 8.51 7.83
CA ILE A 22 -6.63 8.22 8.59
C ILE A 22 -6.28 7.15 9.62
N ASP A 23 -6.64 7.39 10.88
CA ASP A 23 -6.49 6.42 11.97
C ASP A 23 -7.69 6.59 12.92
N VAL A 24 -8.68 5.72 12.76
CA VAL A 24 -9.97 5.83 13.44
C VAL A 24 -10.44 4.46 13.93
N GLY A 25 -11.15 4.45 15.06
CA GLY A 25 -11.58 3.22 15.73
C GLY A 25 -10.52 2.63 16.67
N GLU A 26 -10.88 1.62 17.44
CA GLU A 26 -10.06 1.11 18.56
C GLU A 26 -9.84 -0.41 18.53
N GLY A 27 -10.40 -1.13 17.55
CA GLY A 27 -10.28 -2.58 17.44
C GLY A 27 -9.01 -3.07 16.74
N THR A 28 -9.11 -4.26 16.12
CA THR A 28 -7.99 -4.84 15.37
C THR A 28 -7.59 -3.89 14.23
N PRO A 29 -6.30 -3.52 14.11
CA PRO A 29 -5.88 -2.56 13.09
C PRO A 29 -5.91 -3.19 11.70
N VAL A 30 -6.47 -2.45 10.74
CA VAL A 30 -6.56 -2.85 9.33
C VAL A 30 -6.04 -1.73 8.45
N LEU A 31 -5.10 -2.06 7.55
CA LEU A 31 -4.59 -1.16 6.53
C LEU A 31 -5.51 -1.20 5.31
N LEU A 32 -6.59 -0.40 5.32
CA LEU A 32 -7.50 -0.12 4.20
C LEU A 32 -8.52 0.94 4.59
N ARG A 33 -8.76 1.94 3.73
CA ARG A 33 -9.90 2.85 3.89
C ARG A 33 -11.20 2.17 3.48
N ASN A 34 -11.97 1.64 4.44
CA ASN A 34 -13.32 1.16 4.19
C ASN A 34 -14.24 1.39 5.41
N PRO A 35 -15.33 2.17 5.27
CA PRO A 35 -16.24 2.46 6.38
C PRO A 35 -16.88 1.20 6.99
N ALA A 36 -17.14 0.16 6.19
CA ALA A 36 -17.72 -1.08 6.69
C ALA A 36 -16.79 -1.82 7.68
N LEU A 37 -15.48 -1.60 7.60
CA LEU A 37 -14.53 -2.14 8.59
C LEU A 37 -14.66 -1.40 9.93
N LEU A 38 -14.83 -0.08 9.89
CA LEU A 38 -15.07 0.69 11.10
C LEU A 38 -16.40 0.29 11.76
N GLU A 39 -17.47 0.15 10.97
CA GLU A 39 -18.77 -0.34 11.44
C GLU A 39 -18.69 -1.75 12.04
N ALA A 40 -17.82 -2.60 11.49
CA ALA A 40 -17.53 -3.93 12.01
C ALA A 40 -16.60 -3.93 13.24
N GLY A 41 -16.21 -2.76 13.77
CA GLY A 41 -15.42 -2.63 15.00
C GLY A 41 -13.90 -2.74 14.81
N TYR A 42 -13.39 -2.63 13.57
CA TYR A 42 -11.95 -2.56 13.32
C TYR A 42 -11.41 -1.14 13.53
N ARG A 43 -10.11 -1.03 13.81
CA ARG A 43 -9.36 0.22 13.74
C ARG A 43 -8.87 0.41 12.31
N VAL A 44 -9.43 1.36 11.59
CA VAL A 44 -9.09 1.65 10.20
C VAL A 44 -7.89 2.58 10.15
N ILE A 45 -6.83 2.10 9.50
CA ILE A 45 -5.62 2.86 9.22
C ILE A 45 -5.47 2.97 7.72
N ALA A 46 -5.48 4.19 7.20
CA ALA A 46 -5.38 4.42 5.76
C ALA A 46 -4.45 5.60 5.50
N PRO A 47 -3.16 5.35 5.29
CA PRO A 47 -2.23 6.35 4.81
C PRO A 47 -2.45 6.59 3.31
N ASP A 48 -2.42 7.85 2.90
CA ASP A 48 -2.16 8.18 1.50
C ASP A 48 -0.70 7.81 1.20
N THR A 49 -0.46 7.03 0.14
CA THR A 49 0.91 6.69 -0.28
C THR A 49 1.67 7.96 -0.70
N ARG A 50 3.01 7.93 -0.67
CA ARG A 50 3.83 9.02 -1.22
C ARG A 50 3.35 9.43 -2.62
N GLY A 51 3.30 10.74 -2.89
CA GLY A 51 2.80 11.31 -4.13
C GLY A 51 1.29 11.17 -4.36
N ARG A 52 0.51 10.79 -3.35
CA ARG A 52 -0.96 10.71 -3.40
C ARG A 52 -1.60 11.48 -2.26
N GLY A 53 -2.85 11.90 -2.49
CA GLY A 53 -3.68 12.59 -1.50
C GLY A 53 -2.97 13.81 -0.92
N ALA A 54 -2.92 13.89 0.41
CA ALA A 54 -2.24 14.97 1.13
C ALA A 54 -0.86 14.57 1.70
N SER A 55 -0.32 13.42 1.26
CA SER A 55 1.06 13.02 1.57
C SER A 55 2.06 13.76 0.67
N ASP A 56 3.29 13.88 1.14
CA ASP A 56 4.37 14.49 0.37
C ASP A 56 4.64 13.77 -0.95
N MET A 57 5.07 14.56 -1.94
CA MET A 57 5.31 14.11 -3.31
C MET A 57 6.77 14.38 -3.69
N PRO A 58 7.69 13.44 -3.38
CA PRO A 58 9.07 13.51 -3.85
C PRO A 58 9.14 13.65 -5.37
N SER A 59 10.13 14.38 -5.87
CA SER A 59 10.26 14.66 -7.31
C SER A 59 10.95 13.55 -8.09
N ASN A 60 11.79 12.72 -7.45
CA ASN A 60 12.54 11.70 -8.16
C ASN A 60 11.74 10.42 -8.31
N VAL A 61 11.81 9.79 -9.49
CA VAL A 61 11.15 8.51 -9.76
C VAL A 61 11.67 7.40 -8.84
N SER A 62 12.97 7.42 -8.50
CA SER A 62 13.58 6.46 -7.57
C SER A 62 12.94 6.46 -6.19
N ASP A 63 12.35 7.60 -5.78
CA ASP A 63 11.66 7.71 -4.51
C ASP A 63 10.33 6.94 -4.52
N TYR A 64 9.87 6.37 -5.64
CA TYR A 64 8.65 5.56 -5.71
C TYR A 64 8.94 4.07 -5.84
N HIS A 65 10.19 3.65 -5.57
CA HIS A 65 10.56 2.24 -5.59
C HIS A 65 9.75 1.42 -4.56
N TRP A 66 9.38 0.20 -4.92
CA TRP A 66 8.45 -0.64 -4.13
C TRP A 66 8.89 -0.89 -2.70
N SER A 67 10.20 -1.07 -2.51
CA SER A 67 10.79 -1.28 -1.19
C SER A 67 10.54 -0.08 -0.27
N LEU A 68 10.56 1.14 -0.82
CA LEU A 68 10.28 2.36 -0.10
C LEU A 68 8.79 2.48 0.22
N LEU A 69 7.90 2.13 -0.72
CA LEU A 69 6.46 2.16 -0.49
C LEU A 69 6.03 1.23 0.66
N ALA A 70 6.58 0.01 0.73
CA ALA A 70 6.33 -0.89 1.84
C ALA A 70 6.99 -0.41 3.15
N ALA A 71 8.21 0.13 3.07
CA ALA A 71 8.91 0.69 4.23
C ALA A 71 8.13 1.87 4.86
N ASP A 72 7.46 2.70 4.07
CA ASP A 72 6.61 3.78 4.58
C ASP A 72 5.48 3.25 5.45
N MET A 73 4.78 2.23 4.97
CA MET A 73 3.67 1.63 5.71
C MET A 73 4.17 1.10 7.06
N VAL A 74 5.31 0.41 7.07
CA VAL A 74 5.93 -0.10 8.30
C VAL A 74 6.34 1.04 9.24
N ALA A 75 6.99 2.08 8.73
CA ALA A 75 7.40 3.22 9.53
C ALA A 75 6.20 3.98 10.12
N ILE A 76 5.10 4.10 9.37
CA ILE A 76 3.85 4.67 9.87
C ILE A 76 3.28 3.79 10.99
N LEU A 77 3.23 2.47 10.80
CA LEU A 77 2.76 1.54 11.83
C LEU A 77 3.61 1.61 13.11
N ASP A 78 4.93 1.72 12.98
CA ASP A 78 5.84 1.92 14.11
C ASP A 78 5.55 3.23 14.86
N LYS A 79 5.31 4.34 14.13
CA LYS A 79 4.92 5.62 14.74
C LYS A 79 3.56 5.57 15.44
N LEU A 80 2.70 4.62 15.07
CA LEU A 80 1.40 4.38 15.70
C LEU A 80 1.46 3.31 16.80
N ASP A 81 2.65 2.80 17.13
CA ASP A 81 2.90 1.71 18.07
C ASP A 81 2.18 0.39 17.72
N ILE A 82 2.00 0.13 16.42
CA ILE A 82 1.30 -1.06 15.91
C ILE A 82 2.32 -2.10 15.48
N LYS A 83 2.40 -3.18 16.26
CA LYS A 83 3.33 -4.30 16.00
C LYS A 83 2.83 -5.28 14.96
N LYS A 84 1.51 -5.42 14.80
CA LYS A 84 0.88 -6.30 13.81
C LYS A 84 -0.41 -5.69 13.27
N VAL A 85 -0.65 -5.83 11.97
CA VAL A 85 -1.80 -5.28 11.26
C VAL A 85 -2.39 -6.30 10.28
N GLN A 86 -3.69 -6.19 10.03
CA GLN A 86 -4.35 -6.86 8.90
C GLN A 86 -4.15 -5.98 7.66
N VAL A 87 -3.59 -6.52 6.58
CA VAL A 87 -3.37 -5.74 5.35
C VAL A 87 -4.44 -6.12 4.33
N VAL A 88 -5.13 -5.14 3.76
CA VAL A 88 -6.00 -5.37 2.60
C VAL A 88 -5.53 -4.49 1.45
N GLY A 89 -5.06 -5.13 0.38
CA GLY A 89 -4.48 -4.44 -0.75
C GLY A 89 -5.34 -4.58 -2.01
N HIS A 90 -5.53 -3.48 -2.72
CA HIS A 90 -6.15 -3.42 -4.04
C HIS A 90 -5.23 -2.65 -4.99
N ASP A 91 -5.12 -3.09 -6.25
CA ASP A 91 -4.28 -2.44 -7.28
C ASP A 91 -2.81 -2.27 -6.81
N TRP A 92 -2.23 -1.06 -6.83
CA TRP A 92 -0.90 -0.79 -6.28
C TRP A 92 -0.81 -1.07 -4.78
N GLY A 93 -1.90 -0.87 -4.03
CA GLY A 93 -1.99 -1.26 -2.62
C GLY A 93 -1.86 -2.77 -2.42
N ALA A 94 -2.25 -3.58 -3.41
CA ALA A 94 -1.98 -5.02 -3.38
C ALA A 94 -0.49 -5.31 -3.59
N PHE A 95 0.19 -4.62 -4.52
CA PHE A 95 1.64 -4.74 -4.65
C PHE A 95 2.39 -4.36 -3.37
N ILE A 96 1.99 -3.26 -2.72
CA ILE A 96 2.56 -2.83 -1.43
C ILE A 96 2.29 -3.89 -0.36
N GLY A 97 1.07 -4.44 -0.29
CA GLY A 97 0.72 -5.50 0.65
C GLY A 97 1.53 -6.78 0.47
N TRP A 98 1.77 -7.22 -0.78
CA TRP A 98 2.70 -8.31 -1.06
C TRP A 98 4.11 -8.01 -0.59
N GLN A 99 4.62 -6.80 -0.86
CA GLN A 99 5.95 -6.40 -0.42
C GLN A 99 6.08 -6.34 1.10
N MET A 100 5.04 -5.88 1.81
CA MET A 100 4.99 -5.95 3.27
C MET A 100 5.00 -7.40 3.77
N ALA A 101 4.17 -8.28 3.20
CA ALA A 101 4.08 -9.67 3.62
C ALA A 101 5.38 -10.44 3.39
N ILE A 102 6.12 -10.11 2.32
CA ILE A 102 7.41 -10.75 1.99
C ILE A 102 8.56 -10.17 2.82
N SER A 103 8.68 -8.84 2.85
CA SER A 103 9.87 -8.16 3.43
C SER A 103 9.74 -7.87 4.93
N TYR A 104 8.50 -7.74 5.42
CA TYR A 104 8.20 -7.37 6.80
C TYR A 104 7.13 -8.30 7.42
N PRO A 105 7.30 -9.64 7.35
CA PRO A 105 6.28 -10.59 7.81
C PRO A 105 5.95 -10.44 9.31
N GLY A 106 6.85 -9.85 10.10
CA GLY A 106 6.61 -9.54 11.51
C GLY A 106 5.45 -8.56 11.75
N TYR A 107 5.16 -7.67 10.80
CA TYR A 107 4.09 -6.67 10.87
C TYR A 107 2.76 -7.17 10.30
N VAL A 108 2.76 -8.21 9.46
CA VAL A 108 1.57 -8.65 8.73
C VAL A 108 0.94 -9.84 9.44
N GLN A 109 -0.23 -9.63 10.04
CA GLN A 109 -0.97 -10.70 10.72
C GLN A 109 -1.77 -11.57 9.74
N LYS A 110 -2.49 -10.93 8.82
CA LYS A 110 -3.08 -11.56 7.63
C LYS A 110 -3.02 -10.56 6.49
N TYR A 111 -3.01 -11.08 5.28
CA TYR A 111 -3.04 -10.28 4.07
C TYR A 111 -4.16 -10.76 3.15
N ILE A 112 -5.01 -9.82 2.73
CA ILE A 112 -6.07 -10.02 1.76
C ILE A 112 -5.71 -9.21 0.53
N THR A 113 -5.55 -9.89 -0.60
CA THR A 113 -5.26 -9.25 -1.89
C THR A 113 -6.50 -9.24 -2.78
N LEU A 114 -6.72 -8.13 -3.47
CA LEU A 114 -7.78 -7.93 -4.44
C LEU A 114 -7.18 -7.54 -5.79
N SER A 115 -7.65 -8.17 -6.86
CA SER A 115 -7.30 -7.90 -8.27
C SER A 115 -5.85 -8.22 -8.68
N VAL A 116 -4.89 -8.27 -7.75
CA VAL A 116 -3.46 -8.49 -8.06
C VAL A 116 -2.93 -9.74 -7.35
N GLY A 117 -2.61 -10.77 -8.14
CA GLY A 117 -2.00 -12.01 -7.66
C GLY A 117 -0.56 -11.83 -7.20
N HIS A 118 0.02 -12.89 -6.63
CA HIS A 118 1.40 -12.86 -6.13
C HIS A 118 2.40 -12.44 -7.23
N PRO A 119 3.37 -11.54 -6.96
CA PRO A 119 4.33 -11.05 -7.96
C PRO A 119 5.06 -12.17 -8.72
N ASN A 120 5.53 -13.20 -8.01
CA ASN A 120 6.13 -14.39 -8.62
C ASN A 120 5.23 -15.15 -9.61
N ALA A 121 3.91 -15.12 -9.44
CA ALA A 121 3.00 -15.76 -10.40
C ALA A 121 3.03 -15.01 -11.74
N TYR A 122 3.08 -13.68 -11.71
CA TYR A 122 3.28 -12.88 -12.91
C TYR A 122 4.71 -13.05 -13.46
N ALA A 123 5.73 -13.04 -12.60
CA ALA A 123 7.14 -13.19 -13.01
C ALA A 123 7.38 -14.51 -13.76
N ARG A 124 6.82 -15.61 -13.25
CA ARG A 124 6.92 -16.97 -13.84
C ARG A 124 5.88 -17.25 -14.93
N GLY A 125 4.90 -16.37 -15.09
CA GLY A 125 3.97 -16.43 -16.22
C GLY A 125 4.76 -16.20 -17.50
N GLY A 126 4.95 -17.25 -18.30
CA GLY A 126 5.74 -17.21 -19.53
C GLY A 126 5.26 -16.18 -20.56
N ILE A 127 5.81 -16.22 -21.77
CA ILE A 127 5.63 -15.16 -22.77
C ILE A 127 4.15 -14.76 -23.02
N MET A 128 3.22 -15.73 -23.02
CA MET A 128 1.80 -15.46 -23.21
C MET A 128 1.17 -14.61 -22.10
N GLN A 129 1.65 -14.75 -20.86
CA GLN A 129 1.20 -13.89 -19.76
C GLN A 129 1.73 -12.46 -19.92
N LYS A 130 2.97 -12.30 -20.41
CA LYS A 130 3.55 -10.98 -20.69
C LYS A 130 2.83 -10.27 -21.83
N ILE A 131 2.43 -11.01 -22.87
CA ILE A 131 1.61 -10.49 -23.98
C ILE A 131 0.23 -10.06 -23.47
N LYS A 132 -0.45 -10.89 -22.65
CA LYS A 132 -1.74 -10.50 -22.05
C LYS A 132 -1.60 -9.29 -21.12
N GLY A 133 -0.48 -9.19 -20.41
CA GLY A 133 -0.12 -8.07 -19.52
C GLY A 133 0.59 -6.91 -20.21
N TRP A 134 0.51 -6.77 -21.54
CA TRP A 134 1.27 -5.76 -22.31
C TRP A 134 1.15 -4.34 -21.74
N TYR A 135 -0.03 -3.98 -21.20
CA TYR A 135 -0.29 -2.66 -20.64
C TYR A 135 0.59 -2.34 -19.43
N ILE A 136 1.10 -3.35 -18.70
CA ILE A 136 2.03 -3.16 -17.60
C ILE A 136 3.34 -2.54 -18.10
N HIS A 137 3.78 -2.92 -19.30
CA HIS A 137 4.95 -2.33 -19.95
C HIS A 137 4.69 -0.89 -20.40
N LEU A 138 3.48 -0.59 -20.88
CA LEU A 138 3.06 0.77 -21.24
C LEU A 138 3.06 1.70 -20.01
N VAL A 139 2.46 1.24 -18.90
CA VAL A 139 2.44 1.98 -17.63
C VAL A 139 3.87 2.24 -17.15
N LYS A 140 4.76 1.25 -17.22
CA LYS A 140 6.18 1.43 -16.90
C LYS A 140 6.85 2.49 -17.79
N SER A 141 6.64 2.45 -19.10
CA SER A 141 7.34 3.34 -20.03
C SER A 141 6.88 4.80 -19.97
N ILE A 142 5.60 5.04 -19.66
CA ILE A 142 5.00 6.38 -19.71
C ILE A 142 4.96 7.03 -18.33
N ALA A 143 4.60 6.28 -17.29
CA ALA A 143 4.34 6.86 -15.96
C ALA A 143 5.53 6.79 -15.01
N MET A 144 6.45 5.83 -15.17
CA MET A 144 7.55 5.58 -14.22
C MET A 144 8.81 5.03 -14.92
N PRO A 145 9.52 5.87 -15.70
CA PRO A 145 10.77 5.45 -16.34
C PRO A 145 11.79 5.01 -15.26
N GLY A 146 12.11 3.71 -15.23
CA GLY A 146 13.10 3.11 -14.29
C GLY A 146 12.55 2.06 -13.31
N LEU A 147 11.25 1.79 -13.31
CA LEU A 147 10.61 0.91 -12.33
C LEU A 147 10.67 -0.59 -12.71
N ASN A 148 11.29 -1.46 -11.91
CA ASN A 148 11.40 -2.91 -12.18
C ASN A 148 10.35 -3.72 -11.40
N ILE A 149 9.30 -4.22 -12.09
CA ILE A 149 8.18 -4.98 -11.49
C ILE A 149 8.54 -6.46 -11.24
N ILE A 150 9.72 -6.92 -11.69
CA ILE A 150 10.03 -8.35 -11.87
C ILE A 150 11.43 -8.74 -11.34
N ASP A 151 12.07 -7.88 -10.54
CA ASP A 151 13.31 -8.26 -9.83
C ASP A 151 12.99 -8.61 -8.37
#